data_AF-A0A8B7DQB0-F1
#
_entry.id   AF-A0A8B7DQB0-F1
#
_cell.length_a   1.000
_cell.length_b   1.000
_cell.length_c   1.000
_cell.angle_alpha   90.00
_cell.angle_beta   90.00
_cell.angle_gamma   90.00
#
_symmetry.space_group_name_H-M   'P 1'
#
loop_
_entity.id
_entity.type
_entity.pdbx_description
1 polymer ?
#
loop_
_entity_poly.entity_id
_entity_poly.type
_entity_poly.pdbx_seq_one_letter_code
_entity_poly.pdbx_strand_id
1 'polypeptide(L)'
;MHPLECINECGEKGILRMMIASFTFYIQMPKHVENECPVNVQYCEYAKIKCDFKGTQSQRDAHVISSANLHLTLSIEKITKLENKFSYQVEQATNLAIKYDALKKKEDLLEALIRTVERQISSLENKLVNIDTKSCLFESRLPKNEYLWCLDSIDFLINKEKKPMKDLNICSTPFYSAPFGYKLSMQIYLNGLGKYRGTNIILFLNIIKGEYDSLLEWPFTKMVKLSLLDQSEARDHKVFVIDPKINENFNKADSYIKRVGVTIPLKLLTCPGYLMENKIIIKCEVES
;
A
#
# COMPACT_ATOMS: atom_id res chain seq x y z
N MET A 1 -28.97 -28.84 76.36
CA MET A 1 -29.44 -28.39 75.02
C MET A 1 -30.96 -28.46 75.03
N HIS A 2 -31.67 -27.39 74.65
CA HIS A 2 -33.12 -27.45 74.49
C HIS A 2 -33.46 -28.09 73.14
N PRO A 3 -34.36 -29.10 73.08
CA PRO A 3 -34.87 -29.64 71.82
C PRO A 3 -35.57 -28.53 71.03
N LEU A 4 -35.29 -28.43 69.73
CA LEU A 4 -36.01 -27.51 68.85
C LEU A 4 -37.25 -28.22 68.30
N GLU A 5 -38.35 -27.48 68.21
CA GLU A 5 -39.54 -27.88 67.45
C GLU A 5 -39.30 -27.60 65.96
N CYS A 6 -39.84 -28.45 65.09
CA CYS A 6 -39.70 -28.29 63.65
C CYS A 6 -40.23 -26.94 63.14
N ILE A 7 -39.48 -26.28 62.26
CA ILE A 7 -39.86 -24.98 61.67
C ILE A 7 -41.12 -25.07 60.78
N ASN A 8 -41.43 -26.26 60.28
CA ASN A 8 -42.65 -26.52 59.51
C ASN A 8 -43.81 -27.00 60.40
N GLU A 9 -43.66 -26.93 61.73
CA GLU A 9 -44.69 -27.32 62.72
C GLU A 9 -45.21 -28.76 62.54
N CYS A 10 -44.32 -29.67 62.13
CA CYS A 10 -44.68 -31.06 61.81
C CYS A 10 -45.05 -31.93 63.03
N GLY A 11 -44.96 -31.37 64.25
CA GLY A 11 -45.18 -32.09 65.51
C GLY A 11 -43.91 -32.71 66.13
N GLU A 12 -42.79 -32.75 65.42
CA GLU A 12 -41.51 -33.28 65.93
C GLU A 12 -40.86 -32.31 66.93
N LYS A 13 -40.64 -32.78 68.16
CA LYS A 13 -40.07 -32.01 69.28
C LYS A 13 -38.83 -32.72 69.82
N GLY A 14 -37.80 -32.81 68.99
CA GLY A 14 -36.57 -33.57 69.29
C GLY A 14 -35.35 -33.15 68.48
N ILE A 15 -35.42 -32.08 67.69
CA ILE A 15 -34.38 -31.74 66.71
C ILE A 15 -33.17 -31.15 67.43
N LEU A 16 -32.05 -31.88 67.44
CA LEU A 16 -30.87 -31.52 68.22
C LEU A 16 -30.03 -30.45 67.51
N ARG A 17 -29.45 -29.54 68.30
CA ARG A 17 -28.34 -28.69 67.85
C ARG A 17 -27.05 -29.49 68.01
N MET A 18 -26.41 -29.89 66.91
CA MET A 18 -25.12 -30.58 66.98
C MET A 18 -23.99 -29.56 66.85
N MET A 19 -23.06 -29.52 67.81
CA MET A 19 -21.78 -28.80 67.68
C MET A 19 -20.74 -29.76 67.11
N ILE A 20 -19.96 -29.31 66.13
CA ILE A 20 -18.65 -29.90 65.84
C ILE A 20 -17.61 -28.77 65.89
N ALA A 21 -16.39 -29.12 66.32
CA ALA A 21 -15.26 -28.23 66.50
C ALA A 21 -15.06 -27.30 65.29
N SER A 22 -14.98 -25.99 65.59
CA SER A 22 -14.80 -24.83 64.69
C SER A 22 -16.09 -24.09 64.29
N PHE A 23 -16.66 -23.36 65.26
CA PHE A 23 -17.46 -22.12 65.14
C PHE A 23 -18.62 -21.98 64.13
N THR A 24 -19.07 -23.03 63.44
CA THR A 24 -20.34 -23.04 62.68
C THR A 24 -21.32 -24.06 63.23
N PHE A 25 -22.50 -23.60 63.69
CA PHE A 25 -23.60 -24.47 64.13
C PHE A 25 -24.32 -25.05 62.90
N TYR A 26 -24.22 -26.37 62.67
CA TYR A 26 -25.19 -27.07 61.83
C TYR A 26 -26.35 -27.53 62.73
N ILE A 27 -27.50 -26.89 62.61
CA ILE A 27 -28.73 -27.40 63.23
C ILE A 27 -29.06 -28.72 62.52
N GLN A 28 -29.59 -29.77 63.18
CA GLN A 28 -30.17 -30.92 62.46
C GLN A 28 -31.43 -30.54 61.66
N MET A 29 -31.96 -29.33 61.88
CA MET A 29 -33.18 -28.81 61.25
C MET A 29 -33.16 -28.87 59.72
N PRO A 30 -32.09 -28.50 58.98
CA PRO A 30 -32.06 -28.65 57.53
C PRO A 30 -32.14 -30.11 57.10
N LYS A 31 -31.46 -31.04 57.79
CA LYS A 31 -31.57 -32.47 57.49
C LYS A 31 -32.98 -33.01 57.74
N HIS A 32 -33.57 -32.62 58.88
CA HIS A 32 -34.94 -32.97 59.22
C HIS A 32 -35.93 -32.39 58.19
N VAL A 33 -35.88 -31.08 57.95
CA VAL A 33 -36.76 -30.39 56.99
C VAL A 33 -36.62 -30.99 55.59
N GLU A 34 -35.39 -31.23 55.13
CA GLU A 34 -35.12 -31.71 53.77
C GLU A 34 -35.48 -33.19 53.56
N ASN A 35 -35.22 -34.06 54.54
CA ASN A 35 -35.28 -35.53 54.33
C ASN A 35 -36.24 -36.30 55.26
N GLU A 36 -36.74 -35.70 56.34
CA GLU A 36 -37.48 -36.42 57.39
C GLU A 36 -38.84 -35.78 57.72
N CYS A 37 -39.02 -34.50 57.42
CA CYS A 37 -40.18 -33.70 57.81
C CYS A 37 -41.42 -34.05 56.96
N PRO A 38 -42.49 -34.61 57.54
CA PRO A 38 -43.65 -35.15 56.79
C PRO A 38 -44.47 -34.07 56.07
N VAL A 39 -44.35 -32.81 56.48
CA VAL A 39 -45.08 -31.65 55.92
C VAL A 39 -44.21 -30.78 55.00
N ASN A 40 -42.95 -31.16 54.73
CA ASN A 40 -42.09 -30.36 53.86
C ASN A 40 -42.56 -30.43 52.39
N VAL A 41 -42.96 -29.28 51.85
CA VAL A 41 -43.36 -29.14 50.46
C VAL A 41 -42.11 -29.09 49.58
N GLN A 42 -42.00 -30.03 48.66
CA GLN A 42 -40.96 -30.01 47.62
C GLN A 42 -41.60 -30.14 46.24
N TYR A 43 -40.82 -29.81 45.23
CA TYR A 43 -41.17 -29.94 43.83
C TYR A 43 -40.98 -31.38 43.35
N CYS A 44 -41.75 -31.77 42.35
CA CYS A 44 -41.49 -33.00 41.61
C CYS A 44 -40.08 -33.00 41.01
N GLU A 45 -39.41 -34.14 40.99
CA GLU A 45 -38.08 -34.31 40.41
C GLU A 45 -38.02 -33.90 38.92
N TYR A 46 -39.15 -34.01 38.21
CA TYR A 46 -39.33 -33.59 36.82
C TYR A 46 -39.65 -32.10 36.64
N ALA A 47 -39.53 -31.26 37.68
CA ALA A 47 -39.75 -29.82 37.58
C ALA A 47 -38.88 -29.15 36.49
N LYS A 48 -37.66 -29.66 36.25
CA LYS A 48 -36.75 -29.16 35.19
C LYS A 48 -37.27 -29.39 33.76
N ILE A 49 -38.18 -30.33 33.58
CA ILE A 49 -38.88 -30.59 32.31
C ILE A 49 -40.34 -30.08 32.34
N LYS A 50 -40.64 -29.14 33.25
CA LYS A 50 -41.93 -28.45 33.40
C LYS A 50 -43.06 -29.28 34.04
N CYS A 51 -42.73 -30.17 34.98
CA CYS A 51 -43.75 -30.68 35.90
C CYS A 51 -44.03 -29.65 37.00
N ASP A 52 -45.28 -29.18 37.12
CA ASP A 52 -45.66 -28.15 38.09
C ASP A 52 -46.04 -28.69 39.47
N PHE A 53 -45.96 -30.01 39.68
CA PHE A 53 -46.37 -30.63 40.92
C PHE A 53 -45.43 -30.25 42.08
N LYS A 54 -46.05 -29.90 43.21
CA LYS A 54 -45.40 -29.75 44.52
C LYS A 54 -46.34 -30.29 45.61
N GLY A 55 -45.77 -30.92 46.62
CA GLY A 55 -46.53 -31.55 47.71
C GLY A 55 -45.59 -32.07 48.78
N THR A 56 -46.09 -32.82 49.77
CA THR A 56 -45.25 -33.53 50.76
C THR A 56 -44.49 -34.71 50.13
N GLN A 57 -43.56 -35.35 50.85
CA GLN A 57 -42.80 -36.51 50.34
C GLN A 57 -43.72 -37.63 49.85
N SER A 58 -44.66 -38.09 50.67
CA SER A 58 -45.60 -39.14 50.29
C SER A 58 -46.48 -38.74 49.10
N GLN A 59 -46.90 -37.47 49.02
CA GLN A 59 -47.70 -36.96 47.90
C GLN A 59 -46.89 -36.88 46.62
N ARG A 60 -45.61 -36.48 46.69
CA ARG A 60 -44.68 -36.49 45.54
C ARG A 60 -44.43 -37.90 45.05
N ASP A 61 -44.16 -38.85 45.93
CA ASP A 61 -43.85 -40.23 45.56
C ASP A 61 -45.05 -40.89 44.84
N ALA A 62 -46.27 -40.67 45.35
CA ALA A 62 -47.49 -41.10 44.69
C ALA A 62 -47.74 -40.38 43.35
N HIS A 63 -47.45 -39.08 43.28
CA HIS A 63 -47.54 -38.31 42.03
C HIS A 63 -46.58 -38.83 40.97
N VAL A 64 -45.31 -39.08 41.31
CA VAL A 64 -44.28 -39.58 40.38
C VAL A 64 -44.74 -40.88 39.71
N ILE A 65 -45.26 -41.82 40.50
CA ILE A 65 -45.74 -43.11 40.00
C ILE A 65 -47.00 -42.94 39.13
N SER A 66 -48.00 -42.19 39.63
CA SER A 66 -49.28 -42.01 38.93
C SER A 66 -49.18 -41.15 37.66
N SER A 67 -48.16 -40.29 37.58
CA SER A 67 -47.95 -39.34 36.47
C SER A 67 -46.81 -39.73 35.53
N ALA A 68 -46.32 -40.97 35.59
CA ALA A 68 -45.20 -41.43 34.77
C ALA A 68 -45.38 -41.17 33.25
N ASN A 69 -46.58 -41.38 32.71
CA ASN A 69 -46.89 -41.10 31.30
C ASN A 69 -46.79 -39.61 30.94
N LEU A 70 -47.16 -38.72 31.86
CA LEU A 70 -47.00 -37.28 31.70
C LEU A 70 -45.51 -36.92 31.66
N HIS A 71 -44.72 -37.44 32.61
CA HIS A 71 -43.28 -37.17 32.66
C HIS A 71 -42.55 -37.71 31.42
N LEU A 72 -42.95 -38.88 30.90
CA LEU A 72 -42.44 -39.42 29.64
C LEU A 72 -42.77 -38.50 28.46
N THR A 73 -44.00 -38.01 28.36
CA THR A 73 -44.41 -37.06 27.31
C THR A 73 -43.57 -35.77 27.36
N LEU A 74 -43.44 -35.19 28.55
CA LEU A 74 -42.63 -33.98 28.76
C LEU A 74 -41.14 -34.21 28.43
N SER A 75 -40.62 -35.42 28.72
CA SER A 75 -39.25 -35.81 28.41
C SER A 75 -39.04 -35.92 26.90
N ILE A 76 -39.94 -36.60 26.19
CA ILE A 76 -39.88 -36.73 24.72
C ILE A 76 -39.92 -35.35 24.08
N GLU A 77 -40.85 -34.48 24.47
CA GLU A 77 -40.91 -33.11 23.93
C GLU A 77 -39.59 -32.34 24.14
N LYS A 78 -38.99 -32.47 25.32
CA LYS A 78 -37.73 -31.79 25.62
C LYS A 78 -36.58 -32.36 24.78
N ILE A 79 -36.53 -33.68 24.62
CA ILE A 79 -35.53 -34.39 23.79
C ILE A 79 -35.66 -33.94 22.34
N THR A 80 -36.85 -33.98 21.74
CA THR A 80 -37.06 -33.57 20.34
C THR A 80 -36.68 -32.10 20.11
N LYS A 81 -36.99 -31.20 21.06
CA LYS A 81 -36.57 -29.80 20.98
C LYS A 81 -35.04 -29.65 21.02
N LEU A 82 -34.35 -30.46 21.82
CA LEU A 82 -32.89 -30.47 21.90
C LEU A 82 -32.25 -31.08 20.65
N GLU A 83 -32.80 -32.17 20.12
CA GLU A 83 -32.34 -32.81 18.88
C GLU A 83 -32.43 -31.86 17.69
N ASN A 84 -33.55 -31.15 17.54
CA ASN A 84 -33.71 -30.14 16.50
C ASN A 84 -32.68 -28.99 16.63
N LYS A 85 -32.45 -28.52 17.86
CA LYS A 85 -31.45 -27.48 18.12
C LYS A 85 -30.03 -27.98 17.86
N PHE A 86 -29.74 -29.24 18.19
CA PHE A 86 -28.46 -29.87 17.96
C PHE A 86 -28.19 -30.04 16.46
N SER A 87 -29.17 -30.54 15.70
CA SER A 87 -29.11 -30.65 14.24
C SER A 87 -28.79 -29.30 13.58
N TYR A 88 -29.51 -28.24 13.98
CA TYR A 88 -29.26 -26.88 13.50
C TYR A 88 -27.86 -26.36 13.87
N GLN A 89 -27.36 -26.68 15.07
CA GLN A 89 -26.00 -26.31 15.47
C GLN A 89 -24.93 -27.06 14.69
N VAL A 90 -25.15 -28.35 14.39
CA VAL A 90 -24.25 -29.15 13.55
C VAL A 90 -24.16 -28.56 12.15
N GLU A 91 -25.30 -28.20 11.53
CA GLU A 91 -25.34 -27.57 10.21
C GLU A 91 -24.59 -26.23 10.18
N GLN A 92 -24.74 -25.40 11.23
CA GLN A 92 -23.98 -24.16 11.34
C GLN A 92 -22.47 -24.42 11.50
N ALA A 93 -22.07 -25.41 12.29
CA ALA A 93 -20.67 -25.77 12.47
C ALA A 93 -20.04 -26.26 11.16
N THR A 94 -20.76 -27.07 10.39
CA THR A 94 -20.28 -27.51 9.06
C THR A 94 -20.14 -26.35 8.09
N ASN A 95 -21.10 -25.41 8.07
CA ASN A 95 -21.03 -24.22 7.23
C ASN A 95 -19.86 -23.29 7.60
N LEU A 96 -19.55 -23.17 8.90
CA LEU A 96 -18.40 -22.42 9.36
C LEU A 96 -17.08 -23.08 8.99
N ALA A 97 -16.98 -24.41 9.08
CA ALA A 97 -15.78 -25.15 8.67
C ALA A 97 -15.48 -24.96 7.18
N ILE A 98 -16.49 -25.04 6.30
CA ILE A 98 -16.33 -24.79 4.86
C ILE A 98 -15.85 -23.36 4.59
N LYS A 99 -16.40 -22.36 5.29
CA LYS A 99 -15.97 -20.96 5.16
C LYS A 99 -14.53 -20.76 5.65
N TYR A 100 -14.15 -21.43 6.74
CA TYR A 100 -12.79 -21.38 7.27
C TYR A 100 -11.78 -21.94 6.26
N ASP A 101 -12.06 -23.10 5.66
CA ASP A 101 -11.19 -23.69 4.63
C ASP A 101 -11.05 -22.79 3.38
N ALA A 102 -12.15 -22.13 2.98
CA ALA A 102 -12.12 -21.18 1.87
C ALA A 102 -11.28 -19.93 2.19
N LEU A 103 -11.32 -19.44 3.44
CA LEU A 103 -10.49 -18.33 3.90
C LEU A 103 -9.02 -18.75 4.01
N LYS A 104 -8.74 -19.95 4.51
CA LYS A 104 -7.39 -20.52 4.60
C LYS A 104 -6.70 -20.58 3.25
N LYS A 105 -7.41 -21.09 2.22
CA LYS A 105 -6.88 -21.11 0.84
C LYS A 105 -6.58 -19.72 0.28
N LYS A 106 -7.35 -18.69 0.67
CA LYS A 106 -7.08 -17.31 0.26
C LYS A 106 -5.86 -16.73 0.97
N GLU A 107 -5.66 -17.07 2.25
CA GLU A 107 -4.47 -16.71 3.03
C GLU A 107 -3.20 -17.25 2.35
N ASP A 108 -3.18 -18.53 2.01
CA ASP A 108 -2.05 -19.17 1.33
C ASP A 108 -1.73 -18.52 -0.03
N LEU A 109 -2.77 -18.17 -0.80
CA LEU A 109 -2.61 -17.47 -2.09
C LEU A 109 -2.01 -16.07 -1.91
N LEU A 110 -2.45 -15.35 -0.87
CA LEU A 110 -1.97 -14.01 -0.56
C LEU A 110 -0.48 -14.05 -0.19
N GLU A 111 -0.05 -15.01 0.62
CA GLU A 111 1.36 -15.18 0.99
C GLU A 111 2.24 -15.48 -0.24
N ALA A 112 1.76 -16.31 -1.17
CA ALA A 112 2.48 -16.60 -2.41
C ALA A 112 2.64 -15.36 -3.32
N LEU A 113 1.61 -14.51 -3.37
CA LEU A 113 1.65 -13.25 -4.10
C LEU A 113 2.65 -12.26 -3.48
N ILE A 114 2.63 -12.11 -2.15
CA ILE A 114 3.58 -11.25 -1.42
C ILE A 114 5.03 -11.63 -1.76
N ARG A 115 5.37 -12.92 -1.66
CA ARG A 115 6.71 -13.43 -2.01
C ARG A 115 7.12 -13.15 -3.45
N THR A 116 6.16 -13.03 -4.36
CA THR A 116 6.43 -12.73 -5.77
C THR A 116 6.71 -11.25 -5.98
N VAL A 117 5.94 -10.38 -5.32
CA VAL A 117 6.14 -8.93 -5.34
C VAL A 117 7.49 -8.57 -4.71
N GLU A 118 7.86 -9.16 -3.58
CA GLU A 118 9.17 -8.96 -2.94
C GLU A 118 10.33 -9.27 -3.88
N ARG A 119 10.25 -10.39 -4.62
CA ARG A 119 11.26 -10.75 -5.64
C ARG A 119 11.35 -9.73 -6.78
N GLN A 120 10.20 -9.19 -7.22
CA GLN A 120 10.18 -8.15 -8.25
C GLN A 120 10.81 -6.85 -7.75
N ILE A 121 10.51 -6.45 -6.50
CA ILE A 121 11.10 -5.27 -5.86
C ILE A 121 12.62 -5.41 -5.80
N SER A 122 13.16 -6.51 -5.28
CA SER A 122 14.60 -6.71 -5.22
C SER A 122 15.27 -6.71 -6.61
N SER A 123 14.60 -7.23 -7.64
CA SER A 123 15.11 -7.12 -9.01
C SER A 123 15.14 -5.68 -9.52
N LEU A 124 14.17 -4.84 -9.15
CA LEU A 124 14.12 -3.45 -9.56
C LEU A 124 15.15 -2.60 -8.81
N GLU A 125 15.33 -2.84 -7.51
CA GLU A 125 16.36 -2.20 -6.69
C GLU A 125 17.76 -2.45 -7.25
N ASN A 126 18.07 -3.70 -7.63
CA ASN A 126 19.34 -4.03 -8.28
C ASN A 126 19.54 -3.30 -9.62
N LYS A 127 18.47 -3.10 -10.39
CA LYS A 127 18.53 -2.33 -11.64
C LYS A 127 18.77 -0.85 -11.37
N LEU A 128 18.16 -0.28 -10.33
CA LEU A 128 18.37 1.10 -9.89
C LEU A 128 19.82 1.34 -9.48
N VAL A 129 20.39 0.49 -8.61
CA VAL A 129 21.80 0.60 -8.20
C VAL A 129 22.74 0.53 -9.40
N ASN A 130 22.46 -0.35 -10.36
CA ASN A 130 23.25 -0.45 -11.59
C ASN A 130 23.12 0.78 -12.50
N ILE A 131 21.99 1.50 -12.46
CA ILE A 131 21.80 2.75 -13.21
C ILE A 131 22.54 3.89 -12.49
N ASP A 132 22.38 4.00 -11.16
CA ASP A 132 23.03 5.06 -10.36
C ASP A 132 24.55 4.96 -10.43
N THR A 133 25.11 3.76 -10.32
CA THR A 133 26.55 3.52 -10.48
C THR A 133 27.04 3.94 -11.86
N LYS A 134 26.28 3.66 -12.93
CA LYS A 134 26.59 4.11 -14.29
C LYS A 134 26.49 5.63 -14.43
N SER A 135 25.51 6.28 -13.80
CA SER A 135 25.36 7.74 -13.81
C SER A 135 26.52 8.41 -13.09
N CYS A 136 26.90 7.92 -11.91
CA CYS A 136 28.02 8.45 -11.14
C CYS A 136 29.36 8.32 -11.91
N LEU A 137 29.59 7.17 -12.56
CA LEU A 137 30.77 6.97 -13.41
C LEU A 137 30.77 7.90 -14.63
N PHE A 138 29.60 8.23 -15.19
CA PHE A 138 29.48 9.19 -16.29
C PHE A 138 29.73 10.63 -15.84
N GLU A 139 29.14 11.06 -14.72
CA GLU A 139 29.33 12.38 -14.12
C GLU A 139 30.80 12.63 -13.73
N SER A 140 31.52 11.61 -13.26
CA SER A 140 32.94 11.71 -12.89
C SER A 140 33.88 11.98 -14.08
N ARG A 141 33.42 11.77 -15.32
CA ARG A 141 34.25 11.90 -16.54
C ARG A 141 34.08 13.24 -17.25
N LEU A 142 33.05 14.02 -16.91
CA LEU A 142 32.79 15.30 -17.53
C LEU A 142 33.34 16.43 -16.64
N PRO A 143 34.06 17.42 -17.21
CA PRO A 143 34.39 18.64 -16.50
C PRO A 143 33.12 19.29 -15.94
N LYS A 144 33.19 19.90 -14.74
CA LYS A 144 32.05 20.25 -13.87
C LYS A 144 30.95 21.15 -14.48
N ASN A 145 31.09 21.63 -15.72
CA ASN A 145 30.12 22.48 -16.40
C ASN A 145 29.84 22.05 -17.86
N GLU A 146 30.18 20.80 -18.22
CA GLU A 146 29.99 20.27 -19.56
C GLU A 146 28.87 19.23 -19.59
N TYR A 147 27.98 19.36 -20.57
CA TYR A 147 26.93 18.39 -20.85
C TYR A 147 27.01 17.92 -22.30
N LEU A 148 26.99 16.61 -22.50
CA LEU A 148 27.12 15.98 -23.81
C LEU A 148 25.81 15.28 -24.18
N TRP A 149 25.23 15.68 -25.29
CA TRP A 149 23.97 15.14 -25.79
C TRP A 149 24.18 14.36 -27.09
N CYS A 150 24.06 13.04 -27.01
CA CYS A 150 24.06 12.17 -28.18
C CYS A 150 22.61 11.99 -28.67
N LEU A 151 22.38 12.30 -29.94
CA LEU A 151 21.12 12.08 -30.62
C LEU A 151 21.31 11.00 -31.66
N ASP A 152 20.58 9.90 -31.51
CA ASP A 152 20.64 8.75 -32.40
C ASP A 152 19.50 8.75 -33.42
N SER A 153 19.69 8.01 -34.52
CA SER A 153 18.65 7.76 -35.54
C SER A 153 18.13 9.04 -36.21
N ILE A 154 19.03 9.95 -36.56
CA ILE A 154 18.74 11.26 -37.14
C ILE A 154 17.92 11.19 -38.43
N ASP A 155 18.22 10.24 -39.31
CA ASP A 155 17.48 10.05 -40.56
C ASP A 155 16.00 9.74 -40.31
N PHE A 156 15.69 8.92 -39.30
CA PHE A 156 14.32 8.61 -38.91
C PHE A 156 13.61 9.86 -38.38
N LEU A 157 14.30 10.65 -37.55
CA LEU A 157 13.76 11.86 -36.95
C LEU A 157 13.48 12.94 -38.01
N ILE A 158 14.40 13.19 -38.93
CA ILE A 158 14.24 14.12 -40.04
C ILE A 158 13.09 13.67 -40.96
N ASN A 159 13.01 12.38 -41.30
CA ASN A 159 11.95 11.86 -42.17
C ASN A 159 10.56 11.93 -41.50
N LYS A 160 10.49 11.78 -40.18
CA LYS A 160 9.25 11.95 -39.41
C LYS A 160 8.78 13.41 -39.40
N GLU A 161 9.71 14.36 -39.36
CA GLU A 161 9.45 15.81 -39.32
C GLU A 161 9.06 16.42 -40.68
N LYS A 162 9.32 15.70 -41.79
CA LYS A 162 8.82 16.04 -43.15
C LYS A 162 7.32 15.81 -43.32
N LYS A 163 6.68 15.04 -42.43
CA LYS A 163 5.21 14.84 -42.46
C LYS A 163 4.51 16.08 -41.89
N PRO A 164 3.43 16.58 -42.52
CA PRO A 164 2.87 17.91 -42.25
C PRO A 164 2.13 18.08 -40.91
N MET A 165 2.25 17.16 -39.95
CA MET A 165 1.29 17.07 -38.83
C MET A 165 1.78 17.55 -37.46
N LYS A 166 3.05 17.94 -37.27
CA LYS A 166 3.50 18.73 -36.09
C LYS A 166 4.97 19.14 -36.24
N ASP A 167 5.37 20.26 -35.65
CA ASP A 167 6.79 20.56 -35.43
C ASP A 167 7.32 19.59 -34.37
N LEU A 168 8.17 18.66 -34.79
CA LEU A 168 8.73 17.63 -33.92
C LEU A 168 10.01 18.17 -33.28
N ASN A 169 9.92 18.61 -32.03
CA ASN A 169 11.11 18.90 -31.25
C ASN A 169 11.57 17.67 -30.47
N ILE A 170 12.86 17.65 -30.17
CA ILE A 170 13.47 16.68 -29.27
C ILE A 170 14.09 17.47 -28.13
N CYS A 171 13.84 17.05 -26.89
CA CYS A 171 14.40 17.66 -25.70
C CYS A 171 15.45 16.73 -25.08
N SER A 172 16.54 17.31 -24.59
CA SER A 172 17.50 16.59 -23.75
C SER A 172 16.91 16.32 -22.37
N THR A 173 17.49 15.38 -21.64
CA THR A 173 17.29 15.30 -20.19
C THR A 173 17.74 16.62 -19.54
N PRO A 174 17.03 17.13 -18.52
CA PRO A 174 17.48 18.30 -17.77
C PRO A 174 18.84 18.05 -17.11
N PHE A 175 19.68 19.07 -17.07
CA PHE A 175 21.00 19.03 -16.45
C PHE A 175 21.27 20.32 -15.68
N TYR A 176 22.27 20.31 -14.80
CA TYR A 176 22.68 21.49 -14.06
C TYR A 176 23.92 22.12 -14.68
N SER A 177 23.99 23.44 -14.66
CA SER A 177 25.16 24.21 -15.12
C SER A 177 26.40 24.00 -14.26
N ALA A 178 26.21 23.72 -12.97
CA ALA A 178 27.23 23.41 -11.96
C ALA A 178 26.54 22.70 -10.77
N PRO A 179 27.28 22.11 -9.81
CA PRO A 179 26.70 21.66 -8.55
C PRO A 179 25.92 22.81 -7.88
N PHE A 180 24.66 22.56 -7.54
CA PHE A 180 23.74 23.58 -6.99
C PHE A 180 23.46 24.79 -7.92
N GLY A 181 23.73 24.65 -9.23
CA GLY A 181 23.56 25.71 -10.23
C GLY A 181 22.17 25.78 -10.89
N TYR A 182 22.06 26.55 -11.97
CA TYR A 182 20.84 26.66 -12.77
C TYR A 182 20.48 25.32 -13.44
N LYS A 183 19.18 25.00 -13.46
CA LYS A 183 18.63 23.84 -14.17
C LYS A 183 18.34 24.20 -15.62
N LEU A 184 18.96 23.45 -16.54
CA LEU A 184 18.94 23.69 -17.98
C LEU A 184 18.39 22.47 -18.73
N SER A 185 17.87 22.68 -19.94
CA SER A 185 17.68 21.61 -20.93
C SER A 185 17.93 22.13 -22.34
N MET A 186 18.26 21.24 -23.27
CA MET A 186 18.37 21.59 -24.68
C MET A 186 17.16 21.09 -25.45
N GLN A 187 16.78 21.81 -26.49
CA GLN A 187 15.67 21.46 -27.36
C GLN A 187 16.05 21.72 -28.82
N ILE A 188 15.97 20.70 -29.66
CA ILE A 188 16.38 20.77 -31.06
C ILE A 188 15.20 20.53 -32.01
N TYR A 189 15.20 21.29 -33.10
CA TYR A 189 14.34 21.13 -34.26
C TYR A 189 15.24 20.81 -35.46
N LEU A 190 15.31 19.53 -35.84
CA LEU A 190 16.26 19.05 -36.84
C LEU A 190 15.93 19.58 -38.24
N ASN A 191 14.64 19.73 -38.56
CA ASN A 191 14.19 20.31 -39.82
C ASN A 191 13.90 21.82 -39.71
N GLY A 192 14.28 22.47 -38.61
CA GLY A 192 14.07 23.90 -38.39
C GLY A 192 12.63 24.32 -38.09
N LEU A 193 12.46 25.57 -37.64
CA LEU A 193 11.17 26.14 -37.27
C LEU A 193 10.87 27.41 -38.10
N GLY A 194 9.60 27.60 -38.48
CA GLY A 194 9.15 28.80 -39.18
C GLY A 194 9.93 29.07 -40.47
N LYS A 195 10.51 30.28 -40.60
CA LYS A 195 11.27 30.71 -41.79
C LYS A 195 12.57 29.92 -42.04
N TYR A 196 13.03 29.14 -41.07
CA TYR A 196 14.26 28.34 -41.18
C TYR A 196 13.98 26.86 -41.50
N ARG A 197 12.71 26.49 -41.70
CA ARG A 197 12.32 25.11 -41.99
C ARG A 197 12.98 24.59 -43.27
N GLY A 198 13.51 23.37 -43.23
CA GLY A 198 14.18 22.70 -44.35
C GLY A 198 15.59 23.23 -44.69
N THR A 199 16.05 24.29 -44.05
CA THR A 199 17.35 24.93 -44.37
C THR A 199 18.32 24.94 -43.19
N ASN A 200 17.81 25.05 -41.97
CA ASN A 200 18.63 25.09 -40.77
C ASN A 200 18.00 24.24 -39.67
N ILE A 201 18.87 23.73 -38.79
CA ILE A 201 18.51 23.18 -37.50
C ILE A 201 18.41 24.34 -36.52
N ILE A 202 17.45 24.28 -35.60
CA ILE A 202 17.37 25.24 -34.49
C ILE A 202 17.59 24.51 -33.19
N LEU A 203 18.57 24.97 -32.41
CA LEU A 203 18.91 24.44 -31.09
C LEU A 203 18.64 25.51 -30.04
N PHE A 204 17.72 25.24 -29.13
CA PHE A 204 17.42 26.07 -27.97
C PHE A 204 18.07 25.54 -26.71
N LEU A 205 18.58 26.45 -25.90
CA LEU A 205 18.84 26.24 -24.49
C LEU A 205 17.68 26.81 -23.69
N ASN A 206 17.08 25.97 -22.85
CA ASN A 206 15.96 26.29 -21.99
C ASN A 206 16.44 26.41 -20.54
N ILE A 207 16.10 27.51 -19.88
CA ILE A 207 16.25 27.64 -18.44
C ILE A 207 14.94 27.19 -17.79
N ILE A 208 15.04 26.21 -16.90
CA ILE A 208 13.92 25.60 -16.19
C ILE A 208 14.01 26.00 -14.73
N LYS A 209 12.86 26.11 -14.05
CA LYS A 209 12.81 26.30 -12.60
C LYS A 209 13.58 25.18 -11.88
N GLY A 210 14.63 25.56 -11.17
CA GLY A 210 15.47 24.68 -10.36
C GLY A 210 15.12 24.72 -8.88
N GLU A 211 15.65 23.76 -8.14
CA GLU A 211 15.50 23.68 -6.68
C GLU A 211 16.32 24.75 -5.96
N TYR A 212 17.42 25.18 -6.58
CA TYR A 212 18.39 26.12 -6.03
C TYR A 212 18.17 27.57 -6.49
N ASP A 213 17.10 27.85 -7.25
CA ASP A 213 16.85 29.17 -7.86
C ASP A 213 16.80 30.32 -6.84
N SER A 214 16.51 30.05 -5.57
CA SER A 214 16.52 31.03 -4.48
C SER A 214 17.92 31.47 -4.07
N LEU A 215 18.94 30.66 -4.34
CA LEU A 215 20.35 30.89 -4.01
C LEU A 215 21.14 31.47 -5.19
N LEU A 216 20.55 31.48 -6.39
CA LEU A 216 21.21 31.87 -7.62
C LEU A 216 20.97 33.35 -7.94
N GLU A 217 21.95 33.96 -8.61
CA GLU A 217 21.84 35.31 -9.12
C GLU A 217 20.86 35.36 -10.30
N TRP A 218 20.05 36.42 -10.38
CA TRP A 218 19.16 36.64 -11.52
C TRP A 218 19.27 38.09 -11.99
N PRO A 219 19.24 38.36 -13.31
CA PRO A 219 19.03 37.41 -14.41
C PRO A 219 20.24 36.47 -14.65
N PHE A 220 20.02 35.36 -15.37
CA PHE A 220 21.11 34.45 -15.77
C PHE A 220 22.12 35.19 -16.67
N THR A 221 23.40 35.20 -16.28
CA THR A 221 24.47 36.01 -16.92
C THR A 221 25.64 35.18 -17.45
N LYS A 222 25.62 33.85 -17.25
CA LYS A 222 26.74 32.95 -17.58
C LYS A 222 26.80 32.67 -19.08
N MET A 223 27.97 32.85 -19.69
CA MET A 223 28.17 32.54 -21.11
C MET A 223 27.94 31.05 -21.37
N VAL A 224 27.21 30.73 -22.45
CA VAL A 224 26.98 29.34 -22.85
C VAL A 224 27.57 29.09 -24.23
N LYS A 225 28.37 28.02 -24.35
CA LYS A 225 28.91 27.54 -25.62
C LYS A 225 28.19 26.25 -26.01
N LEU A 226 27.50 26.27 -27.13
CA LEU A 226 26.90 25.10 -27.76
C LEU A 226 27.77 24.67 -28.93
N SER A 227 28.26 23.43 -28.92
CA SER A 227 29.15 22.92 -29.96
C SER A 227 28.56 21.70 -30.64
N LEU A 228 28.47 21.73 -31.97
CA LEU A 228 28.23 20.53 -32.77
C LEU A 228 29.57 19.83 -33.00
N LEU A 229 29.72 18.63 -32.43
CA LEU A 229 30.99 17.91 -32.46
C LEU A 229 31.17 17.20 -33.80
N ASP A 230 32.34 17.43 -34.39
CA ASP A 230 32.88 16.63 -35.50
C ASP A 230 33.48 15.34 -34.93
N GLN A 231 32.93 14.20 -35.34
CA GLN A 231 33.31 12.84 -34.95
C GLN A 231 34.42 12.26 -35.84
N SER A 232 34.85 12.99 -36.88
CA SER A 232 36.00 12.59 -37.70
C SER A 232 37.34 12.85 -37.01
N GLU A 233 38.43 12.34 -37.59
CA GLU A 233 39.79 12.59 -37.08
C GLU A 233 40.19 14.07 -37.10
N ALA A 234 39.55 14.89 -37.93
CA ALA A 234 39.83 16.33 -38.03
C ALA A 234 39.37 17.12 -36.78
N ARG A 235 38.35 16.61 -36.06
CA ARG A 235 37.75 17.23 -34.87
C ARG A 235 37.45 18.74 -35.02
N ASP A 236 36.99 19.18 -36.21
CA ASP A 236 36.62 20.57 -36.48
C ASP A 236 35.23 20.88 -35.89
N HIS A 237 35.14 21.04 -34.56
CA HIS A 237 33.89 21.29 -33.87
C HIS A 237 33.33 22.69 -34.21
N LYS A 238 32.02 22.78 -34.50
CA LYS A 238 31.36 24.08 -34.74
C LYS A 238 30.77 24.62 -33.45
N VAL A 239 31.33 25.73 -32.97
CA VAL A 239 30.95 26.37 -31.71
C VAL A 239 30.04 27.56 -31.95
N PHE A 240 28.95 27.61 -31.22
CA PHE A 240 27.96 28.69 -31.19
C PHE A 240 27.91 29.26 -29.78
N VAL A 241 28.21 30.56 -29.64
CA VAL A 241 28.26 31.22 -28.34
C VAL A 241 26.97 32.00 -28.12
N ILE A 242 26.35 31.77 -26.96
CA ILE A 242 25.19 32.51 -26.49
C ILE A 242 25.64 33.42 -25.35
N ASP A 243 25.56 34.72 -25.58
CA ASP A 243 25.73 35.74 -24.54
C ASP A 243 24.37 36.08 -23.93
N PRO A 244 24.17 35.81 -22.62
CA PRO A 244 22.91 36.14 -21.98
C PRO A 244 22.64 37.63 -21.88
N LYS A 245 23.67 38.48 -21.80
CA LYS A 245 23.54 39.93 -21.59
C LYS A 245 22.87 40.64 -22.76
N ILE A 246 22.92 40.03 -23.95
CA ILE A 246 22.35 40.58 -25.19
C ILE A 246 20.88 40.19 -25.35
N ASN A 247 20.41 39.13 -24.70
CA ASN A 247 19.03 38.68 -24.82
C ASN A 247 18.23 39.05 -23.56
N GLU A 248 17.25 39.95 -23.65
CA GLU A 248 16.45 40.47 -22.53
C GLU A 248 15.59 39.40 -21.78
N ASN A 249 15.73 38.12 -22.12
CA ASN A 249 14.86 37.03 -21.67
C ASN A 249 15.31 36.32 -20.39
N PHE A 250 16.32 36.79 -19.65
CA PHE A 250 16.92 36.03 -18.53
C PHE A 250 16.43 36.38 -17.11
N ASN A 251 15.37 37.17 -16.94
CA ASN A 251 14.75 37.40 -15.61
C ASN A 251 14.27 36.10 -14.94
N LYS A 252 14.04 36.09 -13.62
CA LYS A 252 13.63 34.91 -12.83
C LYS A 252 12.45 34.15 -13.47
N ALA A 253 12.51 32.81 -13.47
CA ALA A 253 11.54 31.96 -14.15
C ALA A 253 10.21 31.91 -13.37
N ASP A 254 9.31 32.86 -13.62
CA ASP A 254 8.05 32.97 -12.87
C ASP A 254 6.93 32.02 -13.35
N SER A 255 7.04 31.41 -14.53
CA SER A 255 6.09 30.38 -15.02
C SER A 255 6.44 29.84 -16.43
N TYR A 256 7.09 30.65 -17.28
CA TYR A 256 7.37 30.31 -18.67
C TYR A 256 8.86 29.94 -18.90
N ILE A 257 9.10 28.86 -19.65
CA ILE A 257 10.44 28.43 -20.09
C ILE A 257 11.07 29.57 -20.90
N LYS A 258 12.17 30.14 -20.38
CA LYS A 258 12.99 31.12 -21.11
C LYS A 258 13.96 30.36 -21.98
N ARG A 259 13.95 30.67 -23.28
CA ARG A 259 14.74 29.96 -24.29
C ARG A 259 15.58 30.92 -25.11
N VAL A 260 16.81 30.53 -25.38
CA VAL A 260 17.68 31.19 -26.37
C VAL A 260 18.13 30.16 -27.37
N GLY A 261 18.04 30.52 -28.65
CA GLY A 261 18.29 29.60 -29.75
C GLY A 261 19.48 30.00 -30.60
N VAL A 262 20.19 29.00 -31.10
CA VAL A 262 21.18 29.14 -32.17
C VAL A 262 20.68 28.41 -33.41
N THR A 263 21.01 28.96 -34.57
CA THR A 263 20.66 28.39 -35.88
C THR A 263 21.89 27.73 -36.46
N ILE A 264 21.79 26.44 -36.77
CA ILE A 264 22.87 25.62 -37.31
C ILE A 264 22.50 25.25 -38.75
N PRO A 265 23.32 25.58 -39.76
CA PRO A 265 23.00 25.25 -41.15
C PRO A 265 22.84 23.74 -41.36
N LEU A 266 21.72 23.31 -41.96
CA LEU A 266 21.41 21.88 -42.15
C LEU A 266 22.46 21.18 -43.04
N LYS A 267 23.09 21.93 -43.95
CA LYS A 267 24.25 21.50 -44.76
C LYS A 267 25.44 20.99 -43.94
N LEU A 268 25.53 21.30 -42.65
CA LEU A 268 26.58 20.73 -41.81
C LEU A 268 26.34 19.22 -41.59
N LEU A 269 25.09 18.76 -41.55
CA LEU A 269 24.79 17.33 -41.42
C LEU A 269 25.06 16.50 -42.68
N THR A 270 25.31 17.14 -43.83
CA THR A 270 25.76 16.41 -45.03
C THR A 270 27.25 16.09 -44.98
N CYS A 271 27.99 16.67 -44.05
CA CYS A 271 29.39 16.35 -43.85
C CYS A 271 29.49 15.09 -42.96
N PRO A 272 30.21 14.04 -43.38
CA PRO A 272 30.25 12.75 -42.68
C PRO A 272 30.89 12.86 -41.28
N GLY A 273 31.66 13.92 -41.01
CA GLY A 273 32.23 14.19 -39.70
C GLY A 273 31.19 14.55 -38.64
N TYR A 274 30.17 15.35 -38.97
CA TYR A 274 29.15 15.74 -37.98
C TYR A 274 28.03 14.71 -37.84
N LEU A 275 27.73 13.94 -38.90
CA LEU A 275 26.75 12.86 -38.90
C LEU A 275 27.45 11.51 -39.13
N MET A 276 27.79 10.82 -38.05
CA MET A 276 28.47 9.53 -38.08
C MET A 276 27.56 8.46 -37.46
N GLU A 277 27.46 7.29 -38.11
CA GLU A 277 26.58 6.18 -37.66
C GLU A 277 25.12 6.59 -37.41
N ASN A 278 24.62 7.60 -38.14
CA ASN A 278 23.29 8.18 -37.95
C ASN A 278 23.10 8.86 -36.57
N LYS A 279 24.18 9.44 -36.04
CA LYS A 279 24.22 10.14 -34.74
C LYS A 279 24.85 11.52 -34.87
N ILE A 280 24.32 12.47 -34.09
CA ILE A 280 24.98 13.76 -33.86
C ILE A 280 25.26 13.92 -32.37
N ILE A 281 26.35 14.62 -32.06
CA ILE A 281 26.73 14.91 -30.68
C ILE A 281 26.80 16.42 -30.49
N ILE A 282 26.04 16.90 -29.51
CA ILE A 282 25.98 18.31 -29.14
C ILE A 282 26.56 18.47 -27.74
N LYS A 283 27.59 19.29 -27.60
CA LYS A 283 28.19 19.66 -26.32
C LYS A 283 27.65 21.01 -25.88
N CYS A 284 27.21 21.12 -24.63
CA CYS A 284 26.89 22.37 -23.95
C CYS A 284 27.93 22.61 -22.87
N GLU A 285 28.52 23.81 -22.83
CA GLU A 285 29.48 24.22 -21.81
C GLU A 285 29.02 25.56 -21.24
N VAL A 286 28.88 25.62 -19.91
CA VAL A 286 28.47 26.82 -19.19
C VAL A 286 29.68 27.41 -18.46
N GLU A 287 29.93 28.69 -18.64
CA GLU A 287 31.03 29.39 -17.95
C GLU A 287 30.85 29.31 -16.42
N SER A 288 31.94 29.05 -15.70
CA SER A 288 31.97 28.96 -14.23
C SER A 288 31.68 30.30 -13.57
#